data_AF-A0A382CTL2-F1
#
_entry.id   AF-A0A382CTL2-F1
#
_cell.length_a   1.000
_cell.length_b   1.000
_cell.length_c   1.000
_cell.angle_alpha   90.00
_cell.angle_beta   90.00
_cell.angle_gamma   90.00
#
_symmetry.space_group_name_H-M   'P 1'
#
loop_
_entity.id
_entity.type
_entity.pdbx_description
1 polymer ?
#
loop_
_entity_poly.entity_id
_entity_poly.type
_entity_poly.pdbx_seq_one_letter_code
_entity_poly.pdbx_strand_id
1 'polypeptide(L)'
;MNDTKIGKLKWDASKRTRTGSVPQFQSVNDPEVGGLQIRIFAPKATGQSAKVFYLAYGPSVNRKFYRIGSWGEWSLKEARDEARKLRKGFYDRGVDPKKAKQKQMQDAKRRLTVKELVGDYLNEKKGV
;
A
#
# COMPACT_ATOMS: atom_id res chain seq x y z
N MET A 1 -3.20 -10.44 -16.54
CA MET A 1 -2.83 -9.00 -16.48
C MET A 1 -1.30 -8.88 -16.50
N ASN A 2 -0.73 -7.84 -17.12
CA ASN A 2 0.72 -7.54 -17.13
C ASN A 2 0.98 -6.02 -17.04
N ASP A 3 2.22 -5.59 -16.81
CA ASP A 3 2.58 -4.18 -16.65
C ASP A 3 2.25 -3.30 -17.87
N THR A 4 2.42 -3.81 -19.09
CA THR A 4 2.03 -3.09 -20.31
C THR A 4 0.53 -2.83 -20.37
N LYS A 5 -0.30 -3.82 -20.02
CA LYS A 5 -1.77 -3.67 -19.95
C LYS A 5 -2.15 -2.70 -18.84
N ILE A 6 -1.46 -2.75 -17.70
CA ILE A 6 -1.67 -1.82 -16.58
C ILE A 6 -1.39 -0.38 -17.02
N GLY A 7 -0.30 -0.14 -17.76
CA GLY A 7 0.05 1.21 -18.21
C GLY A 7 -1.03 1.86 -19.07
N LYS A 8 -1.75 1.06 -19.85
CA LYS A 8 -2.85 1.51 -20.72
C LYS A 8 -4.16 1.79 -19.97
N LEU A 9 -4.29 1.37 -18.71
CA LEU A 9 -5.49 1.63 -17.92
C LEU A 9 -5.63 3.15 -17.68
N LYS A 10 -6.82 3.67 -17.93
CA LYS A 10 -7.17 5.07 -17.70
C LYS A 10 -8.40 5.15 -16.80
N TRP A 11 -8.44 6.17 -15.96
CA TRP A 11 -9.63 6.48 -15.21
C TRP A 11 -10.70 7.02 -16.17
N ASP A 12 -11.90 6.46 -16.08
CA ASP A 12 -13.02 6.79 -16.95
C ASP A 12 -14.06 7.64 -16.20
N ALA A 13 -14.12 8.92 -16.55
CA ALA A 13 -15.02 9.90 -15.95
C ALA A 13 -16.51 9.62 -16.21
N SER A 14 -16.86 8.76 -17.17
CA SER A 14 -18.25 8.41 -17.50
C SER A 14 -18.82 7.34 -16.57
N LYS A 15 -17.97 6.54 -15.94
CA LYS A 15 -18.41 5.48 -15.03
C LYS A 15 -19.05 6.08 -13.78
N ARG A 16 -20.03 5.37 -13.24
CA ARG A 16 -20.76 5.75 -12.05
C ARG A 16 -20.76 4.62 -11.04
N THR A 17 -20.80 4.99 -9.77
CA THR A 17 -21.12 4.07 -8.68
C THR A 17 -22.60 3.66 -8.77
N ARG A 18 -23.00 2.66 -7.97
CA ARG A 18 -24.41 2.26 -7.87
C ARG A 18 -25.34 3.41 -7.49
N THR A 19 -24.84 4.41 -6.78
CA THR A 19 -25.61 5.61 -6.36
C THR A 19 -25.53 6.74 -7.38
N GLY A 20 -25.00 6.51 -8.58
CA GLY A 20 -24.92 7.53 -9.63
C GLY A 20 -23.81 8.57 -9.45
N SER A 21 -22.92 8.42 -8.46
CA SER A 21 -21.80 9.33 -8.24
C SER A 21 -20.57 8.92 -9.05
N VAL A 22 -19.70 9.88 -9.37
CA VAL A 22 -18.40 9.59 -9.99
C VAL A 22 -17.52 8.84 -8.98
N PRO A 23 -16.96 7.68 -9.33
CA PRO A 23 -16.13 6.92 -8.40
C PRO A 23 -14.78 7.60 -8.17
N GLN A 24 -14.39 7.72 -6.89
CA GLN A 24 -13.09 8.27 -6.51
C GLN A 24 -11.91 7.49 -7.13
N PHE A 25 -12.09 6.19 -7.31
CA PHE A 25 -11.15 5.32 -8.01
C PHE A 25 -11.89 4.18 -8.72
N GLN A 26 -11.27 3.61 -9.72
CA GLN A 26 -11.71 2.39 -10.39
C GLN A 26 -10.74 1.26 -10.04
N SER A 27 -11.26 0.07 -9.72
CA SER A 27 -10.41 -1.07 -9.37
C SER A 27 -10.46 -2.16 -10.42
N VAL A 28 -9.28 -2.72 -10.73
CA VAL A 28 -9.15 -3.92 -11.55
C VAL A 28 -8.47 -4.99 -10.69
N ASN A 29 -9.13 -6.13 -10.54
CA ASN A 29 -8.58 -7.25 -9.76
C ASN A 29 -7.47 -7.95 -10.55
N ASP A 30 -6.42 -8.35 -9.85
CA ASP A 30 -5.44 -9.26 -10.40
C ASP A 30 -6.03 -10.68 -10.47
N PRO A 31 -5.93 -11.36 -11.62
CA PRO A 31 -6.49 -12.71 -11.77
C PRO A 31 -5.66 -13.80 -11.08
N GLU A 32 -4.38 -13.54 -10.75
CA GLU A 32 -3.47 -14.55 -10.23
C GLU A 32 -3.42 -14.55 -8.70
N VAL A 33 -3.34 -13.36 -8.09
CA VAL A 33 -3.29 -13.23 -6.64
C VAL A 33 -4.61 -12.69 -6.12
N GLY A 34 -5.44 -13.57 -5.57
CA GLY A 34 -6.75 -13.18 -5.02
C GLY A 34 -6.64 -12.01 -4.02
N GLY A 35 -7.52 -11.04 -4.16
CA GLY A 35 -7.55 -9.83 -3.34
C GLY A 35 -6.54 -8.75 -3.74
N LEU A 36 -5.53 -9.06 -4.55
CA LEU A 36 -4.69 -8.02 -5.17
C LEU A 36 -5.52 -7.29 -6.22
N GLN A 37 -5.49 -5.97 -6.16
CA GLN A 37 -6.16 -5.10 -7.12
C GLN A 37 -5.32 -3.86 -7.38
N ILE A 38 -5.45 -3.31 -8.58
CA ILE A 38 -4.93 -1.99 -8.91
C ILE A 38 -6.05 -0.97 -8.86
N ARG A 39 -5.86 0.11 -8.11
CA ARG A 39 -6.76 1.26 -8.07
C ARG A 39 -6.25 2.34 -9.02
N ILE A 40 -7.11 2.78 -9.92
CA ILE A 40 -6.87 3.80 -10.93
C ILE A 40 -7.60 5.06 -10.50
N PHE A 41 -6.87 6.14 -10.31
CA PHE A 41 -7.39 7.42 -9.85
C PHE A 41 -7.53 8.41 -11.02
N ALA A 42 -8.41 9.39 -10.84
CA ALA A 42 -8.54 10.49 -11.78
C ALA A 42 -7.17 11.12 -12.09
N PRO A 43 -6.89 11.48 -13.35
CA PRO A 43 -5.65 12.13 -13.70
C PRO A 43 -5.54 13.48 -12.99
N LYS A 44 -4.32 13.86 -12.60
CA LYS A 44 -4.01 15.23 -12.18
C LYS A 44 -3.70 16.09 -13.41
N ALA A 45 -3.17 17.29 -13.20
CA ALA A 45 -2.80 18.25 -14.25
C ALA A 45 -1.95 17.67 -15.40
N THR A 46 -1.19 16.60 -15.16
CA THR A 46 -0.35 15.92 -16.16
C THR A 46 -1.11 14.99 -17.11
N GLY A 47 -2.43 14.81 -16.95
CA GLY A 47 -3.27 13.98 -17.82
C GLY A 47 -3.12 12.46 -17.61
N GLN A 48 -2.17 12.01 -16.78
CA GLN A 48 -1.99 10.59 -16.48
C GLN A 48 -2.71 10.17 -15.20
N SER A 49 -3.46 9.08 -15.28
CA SER A 49 -4.08 8.44 -14.11
C SER A 49 -3.04 7.81 -13.21
N ALA A 50 -3.05 8.19 -11.93
CA ALA A 50 -2.27 7.51 -10.90
C ALA A 50 -2.81 6.10 -10.67
N LYS A 51 -1.91 5.14 -10.50
CA LYS A 51 -2.25 3.72 -10.32
C LYS A 51 -1.53 3.19 -9.09
N VAL A 52 -2.25 2.49 -8.23
CA VAL A 52 -1.72 2.03 -6.94
C VAL A 52 -2.18 0.61 -6.66
N PHE A 53 -1.26 -0.26 -6.28
CA PHE A 53 -1.55 -1.62 -5.86
C PHE A 53 -2.08 -1.66 -4.42
N TYR A 54 -3.19 -2.37 -4.24
CA TYR A 54 -3.81 -2.64 -2.96
C TYR A 54 -4.09 -4.12 -2.80
N LEU A 55 -3.91 -4.64 -1.58
CA LEU A 55 -4.33 -5.97 -1.19
C LEU A 55 -5.60 -5.86 -0.33
N ALA A 56 -6.68 -6.49 -0.77
CA ALA A 56 -7.84 -6.80 0.05
C ALA A 56 -7.56 -8.08 0.85
N TYR A 57 -7.73 -8.05 2.17
CA TYR A 57 -7.48 -9.18 3.07
C TYR A 57 -8.51 -9.23 4.20
N GLY A 58 -8.63 -10.38 4.86
CA GLY A 58 -9.64 -10.63 5.90
C GLY A 58 -10.94 -11.26 5.36
N PRO A 59 -11.95 -11.41 6.22
CA PRO A 59 -13.21 -12.07 5.88
C PRO A 59 -13.97 -11.32 4.80
N SER A 60 -14.78 -12.04 4.01
CA SER A 60 -15.54 -11.50 2.87
C SER A 60 -16.44 -10.31 3.23
N VAL A 61 -17.03 -10.34 4.43
CA VAL A 61 -17.96 -9.31 4.94
C VAL A 61 -17.29 -8.03 5.44
N ASN A 62 -16.00 -8.07 5.77
CA ASN A 62 -15.26 -6.92 6.30
C ASN A 62 -13.79 -6.94 5.85
N ARG A 63 -13.61 -6.93 4.53
CA ARG A 63 -12.26 -6.92 3.95
C ARG A 63 -11.58 -5.60 4.26
N LYS A 64 -10.37 -5.70 4.81
CA LYS A 64 -9.45 -4.58 4.97
C LYS A 64 -8.63 -4.41 3.69
N PHE A 65 -8.19 -3.18 3.42
CA PHE A 65 -7.33 -2.86 2.29
C PHE A 65 -5.96 -2.35 2.76
N TYR A 66 -4.90 -2.99 2.31
CA TYR A 66 -3.51 -2.59 2.54
C TYR A 66 -2.92 -2.00 1.26
N ARG A 67 -2.31 -0.81 1.34
CA ARG A 67 -1.60 -0.18 0.21
C ARG A 67 -0.22 -0.82 0.09
N ILE A 68 0.06 -1.45 -1.05
CA ILE A 68 1.39 -1.99 -1.36
C ILE A 68 2.28 -0.84 -1.85
N GLY A 69 1.94 -0.24 -2.98
CA GLY A 69 2.77 0.80 -3.60
C GLY A 69 2.19 1.35 -4.90
N SER A 70 2.80 2.43 -5.40
CA SER A 70 2.42 3.03 -6.69
C SER A 70 2.95 2.18 -7.84
N TRP A 71 2.17 2.03 -8.91
CA TRP A 71 2.68 1.42 -10.14
C TRP A 71 3.74 2.35 -10.78
N GLY A 72 4.85 1.78 -11.21
CA GLY A 72 6.04 2.50 -11.67
C GLY A 72 7.18 2.47 -10.64
N GLU A 73 6.85 2.62 -9.34
CA GLU A 73 7.76 2.28 -8.24
C GLU A 73 7.74 0.77 -7.96
N TRP A 74 6.58 0.15 -8.18
CA TRP A 74 6.35 -1.28 -8.09
C TRP A 74 5.94 -1.81 -9.45
N SER A 75 6.57 -2.90 -9.88
CA SER A 75 6.08 -3.74 -10.97
C SER A 75 4.91 -4.63 -10.50
N LEU A 76 4.15 -5.17 -11.45
CA LEU A 76 3.10 -6.13 -11.12
C LEU A 76 3.67 -7.38 -10.43
N LYS A 77 4.86 -7.84 -10.84
CA LYS A 77 5.50 -9.01 -10.25
C LYS A 77 5.82 -8.78 -8.78
N GLU A 78 6.47 -7.66 -8.45
CA GLU A 78 6.80 -7.32 -7.06
C GLU A 78 5.54 -7.14 -6.21
N ALA A 79 4.50 -6.52 -6.77
CA ALA A 79 3.22 -6.37 -6.08
C ALA A 79 2.55 -7.73 -5.81
N ARG A 80 2.65 -8.69 -6.73
CA ARG A 80 2.18 -10.08 -6.52
C ARG A 80 2.98 -10.78 -5.44
N ASP A 81 4.30 -10.69 -5.48
CA ASP A 81 5.19 -11.34 -4.52
C ASP A 81 4.93 -10.83 -3.09
N GLU A 82 4.83 -9.51 -2.93
CA GLU A 82 4.48 -8.89 -1.64
C GLU A 82 3.05 -9.25 -1.21
N ALA A 83 2.08 -9.26 -2.13
CA ALA A 83 0.71 -9.68 -1.81
C ALA A 83 0.64 -11.13 -1.30
N ARG A 84 1.38 -12.08 -1.92
CA ARG A 84 1.46 -13.47 -1.45
C ARG A 84 2.08 -13.55 -0.05
N LYS A 85 3.16 -12.80 0.20
CA LYS A 85 3.80 -12.72 1.52
C LYS A 85 2.86 -12.19 2.60
N LEU A 86 2.13 -11.11 2.32
CA LEU A 86 1.16 -10.52 3.24
C LEU A 86 -0.01 -11.46 3.52
N ARG A 87 -0.54 -12.13 2.48
CA ARG A 87 -1.59 -13.14 2.64
C ARG A 87 -1.13 -14.29 3.52
N LYS A 88 0.05 -14.85 3.23
CA LYS A 88 0.67 -15.91 4.03
C LYS A 88 0.82 -15.47 5.50
N GLY A 89 1.32 -14.26 5.73
CA GLY A 89 1.46 -13.71 7.08
C GLY A 89 0.14 -13.57 7.83
N PHE A 90 -0.93 -13.15 7.14
CA PHE A 90 -2.23 -12.99 7.76
C PHE A 90 -2.93 -14.32 8.04
N TYR A 91 -3.02 -15.21 7.06
CA TYR A 91 -3.79 -16.45 7.20
C TYR A 91 -3.05 -17.52 8.01
N ASP A 92 -1.73 -17.64 7.84
CA ASP A 92 -0.97 -18.71 8.51
C ASP A 92 -0.54 -18.28 9.93
N ARG A 93 -0.31 -16.98 10.15
CA ARG A 93 0.30 -16.46 11.39
C ARG A 93 -0.54 -15.40 12.11
N GLY A 94 -1.71 -15.04 11.60
CA GLY A 94 -2.57 -14.02 12.21
C GLY A 94 -1.99 -12.60 12.22
N VAL A 95 -0.93 -12.33 11.43
CA VAL A 95 -0.26 -11.03 11.43
C VAL A 95 -1.03 -10.03 10.55
N ASP A 96 -1.64 -9.02 11.17
CA ASP A 96 -2.30 -7.92 10.42
C ASP A 96 -1.23 -7.01 9.77
N PRO A 97 -1.17 -6.93 8.42
CA PRO A 97 -0.20 -6.11 7.68
C PRO A 97 -0.15 -4.65 8.14
N LYS A 98 -1.30 -4.05 8.45
CA LYS A 98 -1.35 -2.64 8.88
C LYS A 98 -0.74 -2.46 10.27
N LYS A 99 -1.06 -3.34 11.21
CA LYS A 99 -0.51 -3.30 12.56
C LYS A 99 1.00 -3.54 12.54
N ALA A 100 1.46 -4.49 11.73
CA ALA A 100 2.89 -4.76 11.57
C ALA A 100 3.64 -3.53 11.03
N LYS A 101 3.12 -2.89 9.97
CA LYS A 101 3.71 -1.65 9.42
C LYS A 101 3.69 -0.52 10.44
N GLN A 102 2.58 -0.33 11.16
CA GLN A 102 2.47 0.71 12.18
C GLN A 102 3.50 0.51 13.30
N LYS A 103 3.65 -0.72 13.78
CA LYS A 103 4.65 -1.07 14.80
C LYS A 103 6.07 -0.78 14.30
N GLN A 104 6.40 -1.18 13.07
CA GLN A 104 7.70 -0.85 12.47
C GLN A 104 7.97 0.66 12.41
N MET A 105 6.96 1.46 12.03
CA MET A 105 7.10 2.92 12.00
C MET A 105 7.24 3.52 13.41
N GLN A 106 6.54 2.98 14.41
CA GLN A 106 6.68 3.41 15.80
C GLN A 106 8.05 3.03 16.37
N ASP A 107 8.52 1.81 16.12
CA ASP A 107 9.83 1.35 16.56
C ASP A 107 10.95 2.17 15.89
N ALA A 108 10.81 2.51 14.61
CA ALA A 108 11.73 3.41 13.91
C ALA A 108 11.75 4.82 14.51
N LYS A 109 10.59 5.35 14.96
CA LYS A 109 10.52 6.63 15.67
C LYS A 109 11.07 6.58 17.09
N ARG A 110 10.97 5.43 17.77
CA ARG A 110 11.49 5.22 19.13
C ARG A 110 13.00 5.02 19.16
N ARG A 111 13.59 4.53 18.07
CA ARG A 111 15.04 4.49 17.92
C ARG A 111 15.55 5.92 17.83
N LEU A 112 16.25 6.36 18.88
CA LEU A 112 16.97 7.63 18.89
C LEU A 112 17.85 7.70 17.64
N THR A 113 17.81 8.84 16.96
CA THR A 113 18.75 9.13 15.89
C THR A 113 20.16 9.20 16.47
N VAL A 114 21.19 8.94 15.65
CA VAL A 114 22.60 9.03 16.09
C VAL A 114 22.89 10.39 16.74
N LYS A 115 22.25 11.46 16.25
CA LYS A 115 22.35 12.81 16.81
C LYS A 115 21.78 12.90 18.23
N GLU A 116 20.64 12.28 18.48
CA GLU A 116 20.01 12.26 19.81
C GLU A 116 20.82 11.37 20.77
N LEU A 117 21.34 10.23 20.31
CA LEU A 117 22.25 9.39 21.09
C LEU A 117 23.54 10.13 21.49
N VAL A 118 24.13 10.91 20.58
CA VAL A 118 25.31 11.74 20.87
C VAL A 118 24.96 12.88 21.83
N GLY A 119 23.77 13.48 21.69
CA GLY A 119 23.27 14.49 22.61
C GLY A 119 23.11 13.96 24.03
N ASP A 120 22.50 12.78 24.17
CA ASP A 120 22.32 12.11 25.46
C ASP A 120 23.67 11.76 26.09
N TYR A 121 24.61 11.19 25.32
CA TYR A 121 25.96 10.88 25.81
C TYR A 121 26.73 12.12 26.27
N LEU A 122 26.63 13.24 25.54
CA LEU A 122 27.28 14.50 25.92
C LEU A 122 26.62 15.14 27.15
N ASN A 123 25.31 15.01 27.31
CA ASN A 123 24.60 15.49 28.50
C ASN A 123 24.94 14.64 29.73
N GLU A 124 25.02 13.33 29.58
CA GLU A 124 25.47 12.40 30.64
C GLU A 124 26.91 12.69 31.07
N LYS A 125 27.80 12.99 30.11
CA LYS A 125 29.21 13.35 30.38
C LYS A 125 29.43 14.76 30.93
N LYS A 126 28.47 15.67 30.79
CA LYS A 126 28.53 17.06 31.32
C LYS A 126 27.92 17.20 32.72
N GLY A 127 27.40 16.11 33.29
CA GLY A 127 26.86 16.04 34.64
C GLY A 127 27.83 15.47 35.69
N VAL A 128 29.13 15.84 35.64
CA VAL A 128 30.13 15.68 36.71
C VAL A 128 31.01 16.92 36.76
#